data_AF-T1GXQ7-F1
#
_entry.id   AF-T1GXQ7-F1
#
_cell.length_a   1.000
_cell.length_b   1.000
_cell.length_c   1.000
_cell.angle_alpha   90.00
_cell.angle_beta   90.00
_cell.angle_gamma   90.00
#
_symmetry.space_group_name_H-M   'P 1'
#
loop_
_entity.id
_entity.type
_entity.pdbx_description
1 polymer ?
#
loop_
_entity_poly.entity_id
_entity_poly.type
_entity_poly.pdbx_seq_one_letter_code
_entity_poly.pdbx_strand_id
1 'polypeptide(L)'
;QQRLLAFVKRIAILSLQLLHNGGLAALGVIKTVLQLTSHLDIILDTDCTTGSGRYDPELEDPEYCNASSTALYEMTALLRHYHPTVRRIAMNIVNGVPASGEGSLPAEIGKLLPEELFDQYDSSQMAFN
;
A
#
# COMPACT_ATOMS: atom_id res chain seq x y z
N GLN A 1 -5.59 5.77 16.20
CA GLN A 1 -5.53 4.59 15.31
C GLN A 1 -6.28 4.84 14.00
N GLN A 2 -7.52 5.34 14.04
CA GLN A 2 -8.31 5.67 12.83
C GLN A 2 -7.61 6.60 11.83
N ARG A 3 -6.90 7.62 12.32
CA ARG A 3 -6.09 8.53 11.48
C ARG A 3 -5.07 7.78 10.61
N LEU A 4 -4.42 6.75 11.14
CA LEU A 4 -3.38 6.01 10.40
C LEU A 4 -4.00 5.15 9.29
N LEU A 5 -5.13 4.49 9.57
CA LEU A 5 -5.92 3.78 8.55
C LEU A 5 -6.35 4.73 7.42
N ALA A 6 -6.79 5.93 7.77
CA ALA A 6 -7.17 6.96 6.80
C ALA A 6 -6.00 7.36 5.89
N PHE A 7 -4.82 7.58 6.47
CA PHE A 7 -3.62 7.90 5.69
C PHE A 7 -3.21 6.73 4.78
N VAL A 8 -3.22 5.49 5.29
CA VAL A 8 -2.93 4.30 4.48
C VAL A 8 -3.90 4.20 3.31
N LYS A 9 -5.20 4.42 3.55
CA LYS A 9 -6.20 4.43 2.48
C LYS A 9 -5.96 5.51 1.44
N ARG A 10 -5.70 6.74 1.87
CA ARG A 10 -5.42 7.85 0.95
C ARG A 10 -4.15 7.60 0.13
N ILE A 11 -3.09 7.06 0.73
CA ILE A 11 -1.85 6.70 0.03
C ILE A 11 -2.11 5.56 -0.96
N ALA A 12 -2.93 4.57 -0.60
CA ALA A 12 -3.29 3.48 -1.50
C ALA A 12 -4.08 4.00 -2.72
N ILE A 13 -5.03 4.91 -2.52
CA ILE A 13 -5.76 5.56 -3.61
C ILE A 13 -4.79 6.38 -4.48
N LEU A 14 -3.90 7.16 -3.86
CA LEU A 14 -2.89 7.95 -4.55
C LEU A 14 -1.97 7.07 -5.42
N SER A 15 -1.58 5.89 -4.94
CA SER A 15 -0.68 4.98 -5.66
C SER A 15 -1.23 4.53 -7.01
N LEU A 16 -2.55 4.55 -7.21
CA LEU A 16 -3.20 4.24 -8.49
C LEU A 16 -3.03 5.34 -9.55
N GLN A 17 -2.68 6.56 -9.13
CA GLN A 17 -2.51 7.73 -9.99
C GLN A 17 -1.04 8.08 -10.25
N LEU A 18 -0.11 7.31 -9.69
CA LEU A 18 1.33 7.54 -9.84
C LEU A 18 1.94 6.65 -10.93
N LEU A 19 3.11 7.09 -11.43
CA LEU A 19 3.99 6.22 -12.21
C LEU A 19 4.56 5.10 -11.32
N HIS A 20 5.17 4.08 -11.94
CA HIS A 20 5.62 2.87 -11.22
C HIS A 20 6.59 3.18 -10.07
N ASN A 21 7.52 4.11 -10.22
CA ASN A 21 8.42 4.55 -9.16
C ASN A 21 7.68 5.17 -7.97
N GLY A 22 6.78 6.12 -8.23
CA GLY A 22 5.93 6.73 -7.21
C GLY A 22 5.01 5.72 -6.53
N GLY A 23 4.41 4.82 -7.30
CA GLY A 23 3.57 3.73 -6.78
C GLY A 23 4.36 2.78 -5.89
N LEU A 24 5.61 2.42 -6.27
CA LEU A 24 6.48 1.59 -5.45
C LEU A 24 6.86 2.25 -4.13
N ALA A 25 7.15 3.56 -4.15
CA ALA A 25 7.41 4.33 -2.93
C ALA A 25 6.18 4.35 -2.01
N ALA A 26 5.00 4.66 -2.56
CA ALA A 26 3.74 4.65 -1.81
C ALA A 26 3.45 3.26 -1.20
N LEU A 27 3.65 2.19 -1.96
CA LEU A 27 3.51 0.81 -1.46
C LEU A 27 4.58 0.46 -0.42
N GLY A 28 5.80 0.99 -0.56
CA GLY A 28 6.85 0.87 0.44
C GLY A 28 6.43 1.49 1.79
N VAL A 29 5.81 2.67 1.77
CA VAL A 29 5.27 3.30 2.97
C VAL A 29 4.16 2.44 3.59
N ILE A 30 3.20 1.96 2.79
CA ILE A 30 2.11 1.10 3.28
C ILE A 30 2.68 -0.19 3.91
N LYS A 31 3.63 -0.85 3.22
CA LYS A 31 4.34 -2.04 3.72
C LYS A 31 4.95 -1.77 5.10
N THR A 32 5.73 -0.70 5.24
CA THR A 32 6.39 -0.36 6.51
C THR A 32 5.37 -0.03 7.60
N VAL A 33 4.30 0.68 7.30
CA VAL A 33 3.24 1.02 8.27
C VAL A 33 2.54 -0.24 8.78
N LEU A 34 2.23 -1.20 7.91
CA LEU A 34 1.63 -2.48 8.29
C LEU A 34 2.61 -3.33 9.14
N GLN A 35 3.90 -3.39 8.77
CA GLN A 35 4.92 -4.11 9.54
C GLN A 35 5.07 -3.57 10.97
N LEU A 36 4.95 -2.26 11.14
CA LEU A 36 5.09 -1.61 12.45
C LEU A 36 3.81 -1.66 13.28
N THR A 37 2.65 -1.90 12.66
CA THR A 37 1.34 -1.74 13.31
C THR A 37 0.39 -2.89 12.96
N SER A 38 0.50 -4.01 13.70
CA SER A 38 -0.33 -5.20 13.51
C SER A 38 -1.85 -4.97 13.62
N HIS A 39 -2.29 -3.93 14.33
CA HIS A 39 -3.73 -3.60 14.42
C HIS A 39 -4.33 -3.05 13.12
N LEU A 40 -3.51 -2.70 12.12
CA LEU A 40 -3.99 -2.19 10.83
C LEU A 40 -4.41 -3.30 9.87
N ASP A 41 -4.13 -4.56 10.18
CA ASP A 41 -4.47 -5.72 9.34
C ASP A 41 -5.98 -5.84 9.08
N ILE A 42 -6.82 -5.20 9.91
CA ILE A 42 -8.25 -5.04 9.67
C ILE A 42 -8.57 -4.45 8.28
N ILE A 43 -7.69 -3.63 7.71
CA ILE A 43 -7.88 -3.04 6.38
C ILE A 43 -7.73 -4.07 5.25
N LEU A 44 -7.09 -5.20 5.53
CA LEU A 44 -6.94 -6.31 4.59
C LEU A 44 -8.13 -7.27 4.65
N ASP A 45 -8.95 -7.18 5.70
CA ASP A 45 -10.17 -7.95 5.81
C ASP A 45 -11.25 -7.37 4.87
N THR A 46 -11.93 -8.27 4.15
CA THR A 46 -13.07 -7.92 3.31
C THR A 46 -14.37 -7.80 4.09
N ASP A 47 -14.39 -8.29 5.33
CA ASP A 47 -15.57 -8.22 6.19
C ASP A 47 -15.78 -6.80 6.74
N CYS A 48 -16.62 -6.04 6.04
CA CYS A 48 -16.96 -4.66 6.37
C CYS A 48 -17.99 -4.55 7.52
N THR A 49 -18.39 -5.65 8.16
CA THR A 49 -19.40 -5.66 9.23
C THR A 49 -18.91 -5.02 10.54
N THR A 50 -17.60 -4.82 10.69
CA THR A 50 -16.98 -4.29 11.90
C THR A 50 -16.94 -2.76 11.98
N GLY A 51 -17.36 -2.05 10.91
CA GLY A 51 -17.30 -0.59 10.82
C GLY A 51 -18.65 0.11 11.02
N SER A 52 -18.69 1.10 11.92
CA SER A 52 -19.85 1.98 12.08
C SER A 52 -19.86 3.08 11.01
N GLY A 53 -20.43 2.81 9.84
CA GLY A 53 -20.69 3.82 8.82
C GLY A 53 -19.91 3.65 7.51
N ARG A 54 -20.09 4.60 6.59
CA ARG A 54 -19.49 4.58 5.24
C ARG A 54 -18.16 5.35 5.25
N TYR A 55 -17.17 4.81 4.53
CA TYR A 55 -15.90 5.51 4.29
C TYR A 55 -16.12 6.79 3.46
N ASP A 56 -15.59 7.90 3.94
CA ASP A 56 -15.60 9.20 3.25
C ASP A 56 -14.16 9.71 3.05
N PRO A 57 -13.60 9.58 1.83
CA PRO A 57 -12.22 9.99 1.56
C PRO A 57 -12.02 11.51 1.58
N GLU A 58 -13.07 12.31 1.34
CA GLU A 58 -12.98 13.77 1.16
C GLU A 58 -13.02 14.55 2.48
N LEU A 59 -13.41 13.89 3.56
CA LEU A 59 -13.51 14.51 4.88
C LEU A 59 -12.15 15.06 5.36
N GLU A 60 -12.08 16.34 5.75
CA GLU A 60 -10.79 16.94 6.14
C GLU A 60 -10.14 16.24 7.33
N ASP A 61 -10.93 15.87 8.34
CA ASP A 61 -10.41 15.16 9.51
C ASP A 61 -10.27 13.65 9.25
N PRO A 62 -9.03 13.12 9.15
CA PRO A 62 -8.79 11.70 8.87
C PRO A 62 -9.30 10.78 9.99
N GLU A 63 -9.58 11.30 11.19
CA GLU A 63 -10.07 10.48 12.30
C GLU A 63 -11.51 9.99 12.10
N TYR A 64 -12.33 10.75 11.37
CA TYR A 64 -13.76 10.51 11.23
C TYR A 64 -14.16 9.98 9.84
N CYS A 65 -13.18 9.73 8.97
CA CYS A 65 -13.45 9.24 7.61
C CYS A 65 -13.94 7.78 7.54
N ASN A 66 -14.00 7.06 8.66
CA ASN A 66 -14.39 5.64 8.74
C ASN A 66 -13.53 4.71 7.88
N ALA A 67 -12.21 4.90 7.84
CA ALA A 67 -11.31 4.06 7.03
C ALA A 67 -11.34 2.57 7.40
N SER A 68 -11.69 2.23 8.65
CA SER A 68 -11.86 0.84 9.07
C SER A 68 -13.11 0.15 8.53
N SER A 69 -14.05 0.87 7.91
CA SER A 69 -15.27 0.27 7.34
C SER A 69 -15.13 -0.14 5.88
N THR A 70 -13.92 -0.09 5.31
CA THR A 70 -13.65 -0.49 3.93
C THR A 70 -12.31 -1.19 3.79
N ALA A 71 -12.29 -2.26 2.99
CA ALA A 71 -11.09 -3.04 2.70
C ALA A 71 -10.18 -2.36 1.66
N LEU A 72 -8.90 -2.73 1.62
CA LEU A 72 -7.86 -2.18 0.72
C LEU A 72 -7.99 -2.66 -0.74
N TYR A 73 -9.13 -2.40 -1.37
CA TYR A 73 -9.45 -2.81 -2.75
C TYR A 73 -8.51 -2.26 -3.82
N GLU A 74 -7.79 -1.17 -3.52
CA GLU A 74 -6.77 -0.60 -4.39
C GLU A 74 -5.68 -1.63 -4.73
N MET A 75 -5.39 -2.56 -3.81
CA MET A 75 -4.45 -3.66 -4.03
C MET A 75 -4.88 -4.57 -5.17
N THR A 76 -6.18 -4.78 -5.38
CA THR A 76 -6.70 -5.63 -6.48
C THR A 76 -6.32 -5.06 -7.84
N ALA A 77 -6.30 -3.73 -7.98
CA ALA A 77 -5.84 -3.08 -9.20
C ALA A 77 -4.30 -3.17 -9.34
N LEU A 78 -3.57 -2.94 -8.25
CA LEU A 78 -2.10 -2.98 -8.23
C LEU A 78 -1.51 -4.37 -8.48
N LEU A 79 -2.22 -5.43 -8.09
CA LEU A 79 -1.87 -6.83 -8.43
C LEU A 79 -1.85 -7.09 -9.94
N ARG A 80 -2.53 -6.25 -10.73
CA ARG A 80 -2.59 -6.32 -12.20
C ARG A 80 -1.78 -5.23 -12.89
N HIS A 81 -0.97 -4.48 -12.13
CA HIS A 81 -0.15 -3.39 -12.64
C HIS A 81 0.89 -3.88 -13.67
N TYR A 82 1.21 -3.08 -14.70
CA TYR A 82 2.15 -3.51 -15.75
C TYR A 82 3.54 -3.84 -15.19
N HIS A 83 4.04 -3.05 -14.24
CA HIS A 83 5.36 -3.25 -13.64
C HIS A 83 5.36 -4.46 -12.68
N PRO A 84 6.24 -5.46 -12.87
CA PRO A 84 6.23 -6.70 -12.08
C PRO A 84 6.59 -6.49 -10.61
N THR A 85 7.46 -5.53 -10.28
CA THR A 85 7.80 -5.23 -8.89
C THR A 85 6.62 -4.66 -8.12
N VAL A 86 5.77 -3.84 -8.77
CA VAL A 86 4.56 -3.28 -8.13
C VAL A 86 3.63 -4.43 -7.75
N ARG A 87 3.42 -5.38 -8.66
CA ARG A 87 2.61 -6.58 -8.41
C ARG A 87 3.16 -7.41 -7.24
N ARG A 88 4.49 -7.56 -7.14
CA ARG A 88 5.14 -8.29 -6.03
C ARG A 88 4.93 -7.61 -4.68
N ILE A 89 5.11 -6.29 -4.59
CA ILE A 89 4.89 -5.56 -3.33
C ILE A 89 3.40 -5.57 -2.96
N ALA A 90 2.49 -5.39 -3.93
CA ALA A 90 1.05 -5.49 -3.69
C ALA A 90 0.66 -6.88 -3.15
N MET A 91 1.20 -7.95 -3.73
CA MET A 91 0.99 -9.33 -3.23
C MET A 91 1.51 -9.50 -1.80
N ASN A 92 2.68 -8.94 -1.49
CA ASN A 92 3.22 -8.99 -0.14
C ASN A 92 2.33 -8.25 0.87
N ILE A 93 1.78 -7.09 0.49
CA ILE A 93 0.84 -6.33 1.33
C ILE A 93 -0.46 -7.12 1.59
N VAL A 94 -1.05 -7.70 0.55
CA VAL A 94 -2.29 -8.50 0.68
C VAL A 94 -2.10 -9.72 1.59
N ASN A 95 -0.89 -10.28 1.63
CA ASN A 95 -0.56 -11.40 2.50
C ASN A 95 -0.20 -10.99 3.95
N GLY A 96 -0.37 -9.72 4.34
CA GLY A 96 -0.05 -9.24 5.69
C GLY A 96 1.44 -9.00 5.90
N VAL A 97 2.19 -8.70 4.84
CA VAL A 97 3.62 -8.36 4.86
C VAL A 97 4.48 -9.41 5.58
N PRO A 98 4.42 -10.70 5.17
CA PRO A 98 5.20 -11.75 5.81
C PRO A 98 6.70 -11.52 5.58
N ALA A 99 7.50 -11.68 6.63
CA ALA A 99 8.96 -11.55 6.56
C ALA A 99 9.63 -12.74 5.85
N SER A 100 9.00 -13.92 5.90
CA SER A 100 9.52 -15.18 5.36
C SER A 100 8.36 -16.05 4.88
N GLY A 101 8.63 -16.97 3.94
CA GLY A 101 7.65 -17.94 3.45
C GLY A 101 6.90 -17.50 2.20
N GLU A 102 5.72 -18.07 1.99
CA GLU A 102 4.89 -17.73 0.85
C GLU A 102 4.42 -16.26 0.94
N GLY A 103 4.55 -15.52 -0.16
CA GLY A 103 4.19 -14.11 -0.20
C GLY A 103 5.24 -13.14 0.37
N SER A 104 6.40 -13.60 0.83
CA SER A 104 7.49 -12.72 1.26
C SER A 104 8.18 -12.06 0.05
N LEU A 105 8.80 -10.90 0.29
CA LEU A 105 9.58 -10.22 -0.75
C LEU A 105 11.02 -10.76 -0.80
N PRO A 106 11.64 -10.81 -1.99
CA PRO A 106 13.08 -11.00 -2.12
C PRO A 106 13.84 -9.94 -1.31
N ALA A 107 14.97 -10.32 -0.71
CA ALA A 107 15.74 -9.42 0.16
C ALA A 107 16.19 -8.12 -0.54
N GLU A 108 16.41 -8.17 -1.86
CA GLU A 108 16.78 -7.03 -2.70
C GLU A 108 15.71 -5.94 -2.72
N ILE A 109 14.42 -6.31 -2.61
CA ILE A 109 13.29 -5.36 -2.64
C ILE A 109 12.76 -5.12 -1.22
N GLY A 110 12.73 -6.17 -0.39
CA GLY A 110 12.14 -6.14 0.94
C GLY A 110 12.85 -5.19 1.91
N LYS A 111 14.18 -5.00 1.74
CA LYS A 111 15.02 -4.15 2.61
C LYS A 111 15.05 -2.68 2.22
N LEU A 112 14.61 -2.35 1.00
CA LEU A 112 14.65 -0.98 0.51
C LEU A 112 13.65 -0.09 1.26
N LEU A 113 14.09 1.12 1.55
CA LEU A 113 13.25 2.21 2.03
C LEU A 113 12.35 2.74 0.91
N PRO A 114 11.23 3.42 1.24
CA PRO A 114 10.34 3.99 0.23
C PRO A 114 11.03 4.95 -0.75
N GLU A 115 11.98 5.75 -0.28
CA GLU A 115 12.79 6.66 -1.08
C GLU A 115 13.76 5.92 -2.01
N GLU A 116 14.42 4.86 -1.51
CA GLU A 116 15.30 4.01 -2.32
C GLU A 116 14.50 3.27 -3.42
N LEU A 117 13.28 2.82 -3.11
CA LEU A 117 12.35 2.25 -4.10
C LEU A 117 11.95 3.26 -5.17
N PHE A 118 11.80 4.53 -4.81
CA PHE A 118 11.50 5.58 -5.78
C PHE A 118 12.66 5.78 -6.75
N ASP A 119 13.85 6.01 -6.21
CA ASP A 119 15.04 6.36 -7.00
C ASP A 119 15.51 5.19 -7.88
N GLN A 120 15.52 3.97 -7.34
CA GLN A 120 15.98 2.79 -8.07
C GLN A 120 15.12 2.46 -9.29
N TYR A 121 13.82 2.75 -9.23
CA TYR A 121 12.87 2.45 -10.29
C TYR A 121 12.46 3.70 -11.07
N ASP A 122 13.15 4.83 -10.91
CA ASP A 122 12.88 6.02 -11.71
C ASP A 122 13.29 5.80 -13.17
N SER A 123 12.29 5.89 -14.06
CA SER A 123 12.49 5.75 -15.50
C SER A 123 12.94 7.03 -16.18
N SER A 124 12.97 8.17 -15.49
CA SER A 124 13.46 9.44 -16.04
C SER A 124 14.94 9.39 -16.44
N GLN A 125 15.73 8.58 -15.73
CA GLN A 125 17.16 8.40 -15.96
C GLN A 125 17.47 7.40 -17.09
N MET A 126 16.47 6.62 -17.54
CA MET A 126 16.63 5.69 -18.65
C MET A 126 16.53 6.46 -19.98
N ALA A 127 17.63 7.13 -20.35
CA ALA A 127 17.83 7.61 -21.70
C ALA A 127 18.13 6.39 -22.61
N PHE A 128 17.19 6.04 -23.47
CA PHE A 128 17.47 5.17 -24.61
C PHE A 128 18.20 6.00 -25.66
N ASN A 129 19.54 5.99 -25.63
CA ASN A 129 20.39 6.52 -26.70
C ASN A 129 20.54 5.50 -27.83
#